data_AF-A0ABC8TU23-F1
#
_entry.id   AF-A0ABC8TU23-F1
#
_cell.length_a   1.000
_cell.length_b   1.000
_cell.length_c   1.000
_cell.angle_alpha   90.00
_cell.angle_beta   90.00
_cell.angle_gamma   90.00
#
_symmetry.space_group_name_H-M   'P 1'
#
loop_
_entity.id
_entity.type
_entity.pdbx_description
1 polymer ?
#
loop_
_entity_poly.entity_id
_entity_poly.type
_entity_poly.pdbx_seq_one_letter_code
_entity_poly.pdbx_strand_id
1 'polypeptide(L)'
;ARKMNILQSDRIQNILVRDILLFENQLSLFVPIRLSSEANGPDFSVEGALWSYINGRTRLMLHPHFKSPPREVNLHHLLGVMRYATRPSFLDDLHDVTISYSELPRCATEHQNAGIKFKRGKVPEPWMDIEFKNGIMRIPPFIIGDDMELLLINLIAYENF
;
A
#
# COMPACT_ATOMS: atom_id res chain seq x y z
N ALA A 1 -27.12 -30.15 -4.80
CA ALA A 1 -25.99 -29.79 -3.92
C ALA A 1 -25.38 -28.49 -4.43
N ARG A 2 -25.47 -27.40 -3.66
CA ARG A 2 -24.76 -26.14 -4.00
C ARG A 2 -23.27 -26.43 -3.92
N LYS A 3 -22.54 -26.37 -5.03
CA LYS A 3 -21.07 -26.26 -4.99
C LYS A 3 -20.78 -24.98 -4.22
N MET A 4 -20.37 -25.13 -2.95
CA MET A 4 -19.84 -24.01 -2.19
C MET A 4 -18.59 -23.59 -2.94
N ASN A 5 -18.65 -22.44 -3.60
CA ASN A 5 -17.58 -21.96 -4.45
C ASN A 5 -16.42 -21.62 -3.51
N ILE A 6 -15.44 -22.52 -3.36
CA ILE A 6 -14.37 -22.44 -2.35
C ILE A 6 -13.61 -21.10 -2.47
N LEU A 7 -13.58 -20.53 -3.69
CA LEU A 7 -13.02 -19.23 -4.02
C LEU A 7 -13.79 -18.03 -3.43
N GLN A 8 -15.00 -18.22 -2.92
CA GLN A 8 -15.80 -17.19 -2.25
C GLN A 8 -15.57 -17.15 -0.73
N SER A 9 -14.75 -18.05 -0.18
CA SER A 9 -14.39 -18.00 1.24
C SER A 9 -13.42 -16.85 1.50
N ASP A 10 -13.75 -15.93 2.41
CA ASP A 10 -12.88 -14.82 2.82
C ASP A 10 -11.47 -15.29 3.20
N ARG A 11 -11.36 -16.45 3.83
CA ARG A 11 -10.07 -17.03 4.21
C ARG A 11 -9.24 -17.45 3.00
N ILE A 12 -9.86 -18.07 2.00
CA ILE A 12 -9.20 -18.49 0.76
C ILE A 12 -8.81 -17.25 -0.06
N GLN A 13 -9.69 -16.26 -0.15
CA GLN A 13 -9.40 -14.99 -0.83
C GLN A 13 -8.22 -14.26 -0.19
N ASN A 14 -8.16 -14.19 1.14
CA ASN A 14 -7.03 -13.58 1.85
C ASN A 14 -5.69 -14.27 1.55
N ILE A 15 -5.66 -15.60 1.50
CA ILE A 15 -4.45 -16.36 1.18
C ILE A 15 -4.04 -16.09 -0.28
N LEU A 16 -4.99 -16.15 -1.21
CA LEU A 16 -4.71 -15.91 -2.62
C LEU A 16 -4.20 -14.49 -2.87
N VAL A 17 -4.80 -13.46 -2.24
CA VAL A 17 -4.33 -12.08 -2.40
C VAL A 17 -2.95 -11.88 -1.78
N ARG A 18 -2.67 -12.51 -0.62
CA ARG A 18 -1.33 -12.49 -0.02
C ARG A 18 -0.29 -13.10 -0.96
N ASP A 19 -0.60 -14.24 -1.57
CA ASP A 19 0.31 -14.89 -2.51
C ASP A 19 0.49 -14.02 -3.76
N ILE A 20 -0.59 -13.43 -4.31
CA ILE A 20 -0.52 -12.50 -5.45
C ILE A 20 0.33 -11.27 -5.11
N LEU A 21 0.21 -10.72 -3.89
CA LEU A 21 1.05 -9.62 -3.39
C LEU A 21 2.52 -10.00 -3.29
N LEU A 22 2.84 -11.26 -2.97
CA LEU A 22 4.23 -11.71 -2.98
C LEU A 22 4.74 -11.91 -4.41
N PHE A 23 3.88 -12.41 -5.31
CA PHE A 23 4.23 -12.69 -6.70
C PHE A 23 4.42 -11.45 -7.55
N GLU A 24 3.72 -10.34 -7.28
CA GLU A 24 3.82 -9.19 -8.17
C GLU A 24 5.19 -8.50 -8.17
N ASN A 25 5.96 -8.68 -7.10
CA ASN A 25 7.39 -8.32 -7.09
C ASN A 25 8.23 -9.10 -8.11
N GLN A 26 7.71 -10.18 -8.70
CA GLN A 26 8.41 -11.08 -9.63
C GLN A 26 7.69 -11.25 -10.98
N LEU A 27 6.37 -10.98 -11.06
CA LEU A 27 5.53 -11.18 -12.24
C LEU A 27 4.45 -10.09 -12.33
N SER A 28 4.33 -9.40 -13.45
CA SER A 28 3.35 -8.32 -13.62
C SER A 28 1.89 -8.76 -13.41
N LEU A 29 1.05 -7.87 -12.88
CA LEU A 29 -0.34 -8.14 -12.47
C LEU A 29 -1.25 -8.67 -13.59
N PHE A 30 -0.91 -8.42 -14.86
CA PHE A 30 -1.67 -8.95 -16.00
C PHE A 30 -1.64 -10.48 -16.08
N VAL A 31 -0.59 -11.13 -15.55
CA VAL A 31 -0.44 -12.59 -15.58
C VAL A 31 -1.51 -13.27 -14.71
N PRO A 32 -1.65 -12.96 -13.40
CA PRO A 32 -2.70 -13.55 -12.57
C PRO A 32 -4.12 -13.15 -13.03
N ILE A 33 -4.33 -11.93 -13.54
CA ILE A 33 -5.63 -11.51 -14.11
C ILE A 33 -6.01 -12.43 -15.27
N ARG A 34 -5.08 -12.66 -16.21
CA ARG A 34 -5.35 -13.46 -17.39
C ARG A 34 -5.52 -14.94 -17.06
N LEU A 35 -4.67 -15.50 -16.20
CA LEU A 35 -4.83 -16.88 -15.70
C LEU A 35 -6.18 -17.08 -15.01
N SER A 36 -6.62 -16.10 -14.23
CA SER A 36 -7.93 -16.15 -13.57
C SER A 36 -9.08 -16.14 -14.57
N SER A 37 -9.03 -15.28 -15.59
CA SER A 37 -10.08 -15.23 -16.62
C SER A 37 -10.20 -16.54 -17.41
N GLU A 38 -9.08 -17.22 -17.65
CA GLU A 38 -9.03 -18.50 -18.35
C GLU A 38 -9.50 -19.68 -17.45
N ALA A 39 -9.20 -19.63 -16.15
CA ALA A 39 -9.49 -20.72 -15.22
C ALA A 39 -10.89 -20.67 -14.58
N ASN A 40 -11.39 -19.48 -14.23
CA ASN A 40 -12.57 -19.31 -13.37
C ASN A 40 -13.77 -18.66 -14.06
N GLY A 41 -13.63 -18.17 -15.29
CA GLY A 41 -14.68 -17.41 -15.97
C GLY A 41 -14.98 -16.05 -15.30
N PRO A 42 -16.08 -15.36 -15.65
CA PRO A 42 -16.36 -13.99 -15.21
C PRO A 42 -16.73 -13.84 -13.72
N ASP A 43 -16.87 -14.95 -12.97
CA ASP A 43 -17.38 -14.95 -11.59
C ASP A 43 -16.34 -14.54 -10.54
N PHE A 44 -15.04 -14.49 -10.89
CA PHE A 44 -13.97 -14.05 -9.99
C PHE A 44 -13.09 -12.99 -10.65
N SER A 45 -13.09 -11.79 -10.07
CA SER A 45 -12.19 -10.70 -10.46
C SER A 45 -11.04 -10.61 -9.46
N VAL A 46 -9.82 -10.76 -9.97
CA VAL A 46 -8.58 -10.56 -9.21
C VAL A 46 -8.51 -9.12 -8.71
N GLU A 47 -8.91 -8.16 -9.54
CA GLU A 47 -8.93 -6.74 -9.17
C GLU A 47 -9.93 -6.47 -8.03
N GLY A 48 -11.12 -7.09 -8.09
CA GLY A 48 -12.13 -6.98 -7.05
C GLY A 48 -11.69 -7.62 -5.73
N ALA A 49 -11.06 -8.80 -5.78
CA ALA A 49 -10.53 -9.47 -4.60
C ALA A 49 -9.39 -8.66 -3.97
N LEU A 50 -8.50 -8.12 -4.79
CA LEU A 50 -7.42 -7.24 -4.35
C LEU A 50 -7.99 -5.95 -3.71
N TRP A 51 -8.97 -5.33 -4.35
CA TRP A 51 -9.63 -4.13 -3.83
C TRP A 51 -10.33 -4.39 -2.49
N SER A 52 -10.97 -5.54 -2.36
CA SER A 52 -11.59 -6.00 -1.11
C SER A 52 -10.55 -6.22 -0.01
N TYR A 53 -9.44 -6.89 -0.34
CA TYR A 53 -8.34 -7.12 0.61
C TYR A 53 -7.71 -5.81 1.07
N ILE A 54 -7.38 -4.91 0.13
CA ILE A 54 -6.89 -3.57 0.43
C ILE A 54 -7.92 -2.90 1.33
N ASN A 55 -9.14 -2.61 0.89
CA ASN A 55 -10.11 -1.86 1.73
C ASN A 55 -10.45 -2.50 3.07
N GLY A 56 -10.51 -3.83 3.14
CA GLY A 56 -10.88 -4.57 4.35
C GLY A 56 -9.79 -4.58 5.42
N ARG A 57 -8.52 -4.74 5.00
CA ARG A 57 -7.38 -4.85 5.92
C ARG A 57 -6.66 -3.53 6.12
N THR A 58 -6.64 -2.69 5.10
CA THR A 58 -5.92 -1.42 5.11
C THR A 58 -6.72 -0.26 5.68
N ARG A 59 -7.99 -0.43 6.03
CA ARG A 59 -8.80 0.62 6.68
C ARG A 59 -8.19 1.14 8.00
N LEU A 60 -7.27 0.36 8.60
CA LEU A 60 -6.49 0.71 9.79
C LEU A 60 -5.12 1.33 9.47
N MET A 61 -4.67 1.24 8.23
CA MET A 61 -3.31 1.61 7.80
C MET A 61 -3.32 2.77 6.79
N LEU A 62 -4.29 2.81 5.89
CA LEU A 62 -4.36 3.76 4.81
C LEU A 62 -5.25 4.96 5.12
N HIS A 63 -5.03 5.99 4.32
CA HIS A 63 -5.70 7.27 4.41
C HIS A 63 -7.23 7.11 4.57
N PRO A 64 -7.88 7.76 5.55
CA PRO A 64 -9.33 7.64 5.79
C PRO A 64 -10.20 8.05 4.58
N HIS A 65 -9.60 8.67 3.56
CA HIS A 65 -10.25 9.05 2.32
C HIS A 65 -9.70 8.32 1.08
N PHE A 66 -9.22 7.08 1.22
CA PHE A 66 -8.82 6.29 0.06
C PHE A 66 -9.97 6.21 -0.96
N LYS A 67 -9.83 6.96 -2.05
CA LYS A 67 -10.69 6.87 -3.22
C LYS A 67 -10.15 5.77 -4.11
N SER A 68 -11.02 5.10 -4.87
CA SER A 68 -10.58 4.20 -5.93
C SER A 68 -9.51 4.88 -6.79
N PRO A 69 -8.38 4.22 -7.10
CA PRO A 69 -7.39 4.81 -7.99
C PRO A 69 -8.06 5.30 -9.28
N PRO A 70 -7.69 6.49 -9.80
CA PRO A 70 -8.20 6.92 -11.10
C PRO A 70 -7.91 5.83 -12.13
N ARG A 71 -8.78 5.69 -13.15
CA ARG A 71 -8.65 4.65 -14.20
C ARG A 71 -7.29 4.68 -14.92
N GLU A 72 -6.56 5.78 -14.80
CA GLU A 72 -5.23 6.03 -15.36
C GLU A 72 -4.07 5.52 -14.48
N VAL A 73 -4.32 5.11 -13.22
CA VAL A 73 -3.30 4.39 -12.46
C VAL A 73 -3.02 3.11 -13.23
N ASN A 74 -1.79 3.00 -13.70
CA ASN A 74 -1.40 1.93 -14.60
C ASN A 74 -1.43 0.60 -13.83
N LEU A 75 -2.59 -0.06 -13.84
CA LEU A 75 -2.88 -1.33 -13.15
C LEU A 75 -2.02 -2.49 -13.68
N HIS A 76 -1.03 -2.25 -14.55
CA HIS A 76 -0.02 -3.24 -14.93
C HIS A 76 0.79 -3.74 -13.72
N HIS A 77 0.87 -2.93 -12.65
CA HIS A 77 1.60 -3.24 -11.43
C HIS A 77 0.74 -3.09 -10.17
N LEU A 78 0.61 -4.18 -9.41
CA LEU A 78 0.00 -4.18 -8.07
C LEU A 78 0.71 -3.20 -7.16
N LEU A 79 2.02 -3.06 -7.33
CA LEU A 79 2.83 -2.11 -6.59
C LEU A 79 2.46 -0.65 -6.83
N GLY A 80 1.98 -0.31 -8.04
CA GLY A 80 1.42 1.01 -8.33
C GLY A 80 0.13 1.28 -7.54
N VAL A 81 -0.70 0.25 -7.35
CA VAL A 81 -1.90 0.33 -6.50
C VAL A 81 -1.50 0.52 -5.04
N MET A 82 -0.54 -0.28 -4.54
CA MET A 82 -0.05 -0.17 -3.16
C MET A 82 0.54 1.22 -2.89
N ARG A 83 1.39 1.74 -3.80
CA ARG A 83 1.96 3.09 -3.72
C ARG A 83 0.89 4.17 -3.69
N TYR A 84 -0.11 4.08 -4.56
CA TYR A 84 -1.23 5.03 -4.58
C TYR A 84 -2.00 4.97 -3.25
N ALA A 85 -2.19 3.77 -2.70
CA ALA A 85 -2.93 3.55 -1.48
C ALA A 85 -2.20 4.06 -0.24
N THR A 86 -0.88 3.92 -0.18
CA THR A 86 -0.01 4.41 0.90
C THR A 86 0.50 5.83 0.71
N ARG A 87 0.00 6.57 -0.29
CA ARG A 87 0.47 7.92 -0.57
C ARG A 87 0.19 8.84 0.63
N PRO A 88 1.19 9.60 1.12
CA PRO A 88 0.96 10.62 2.14
C PRO A 88 -0.06 11.68 1.70
N SER A 89 -0.92 12.11 2.62
CA SER A 89 -1.97 13.10 2.36
C SER A 89 -1.44 14.45 1.89
N PHE A 90 -0.28 14.88 2.40
CA PHE A 90 0.33 16.15 2.00
C PHE A 90 0.65 16.22 0.49
N LEU A 91 0.80 15.06 -0.18
CA LEU A 91 1.04 15.03 -1.62
C LEU A 91 -0.21 15.38 -2.44
N ASP A 92 -1.41 15.41 -1.84
CA ASP A 92 -2.62 15.93 -2.49
C ASP A 92 -2.54 17.46 -2.64
N ASP A 93 -1.81 18.13 -1.74
CA ASP A 93 -1.61 19.59 -1.77
C ASP A 93 -0.44 20.00 -2.69
N LEU A 94 0.47 19.07 -3.03
CA LEU A 94 1.59 19.30 -3.96
C LEU A 94 1.12 19.13 -5.41
N HIS A 95 0.34 20.08 -5.93
CA HIS A 95 -0.08 20.02 -7.33
C HIS A 95 1.02 20.37 -8.36
N ASP A 96 2.12 21.03 -7.95
CA ASP A 96 3.17 21.53 -8.89
C ASP A 96 4.62 21.44 -8.37
N VAL A 97 4.87 20.73 -7.26
CA VAL A 97 6.22 20.64 -6.70
C VAL A 97 6.99 19.50 -7.34
N THR A 98 8.03 19.83 -8.11
CA THR A 98 9.03 18.85 -8.54
C THR A 98 9.86 18.42 -7.33
N ILE A 99 9.62 17.22 -6.82
CA ILE A 99 10.43 16.64 -5.75
C ILE A 99 11.78 16.26 -6.37
N SER A 100 12.83 17.00 -6.03
CA SER A 100 14.21 16.65 -6.38
C SER A 100 14.68 15.52 -5.48
N TYR A 101 14.85 14.32 -6.03
CA TYR A 101 15.38 13.14 -5.32
C TYR A 101 16.92 13.17 -5.19
N SER A 102 17.53 14.35 -5.07
CA SER A 102 18.98 14.49 -5.20
C SER A 102 19.76 14.11 -3.94
N GLU A 103 19.11 13.98 -2.78
CA GLU A 103 19.79 13.65 -1.52
C GLU A 103 19.00 12.64 -0.69
N LEU A 104 19.68 11.58 -0.24
CA LEU A 104 19.14 10.67 0.76
C LEU A 104 18.85 11.46 2.06
N PRO A 105 17.73 11.20 2.75
CA PRO A 105 17.46 11.83 4.02
C PRO A 105 18.56 11.52 5.04
N ARG A 106 18.86 12.50 5.90
CA ARG A 106 19.84 12.35 6.99
C ARG A 106 19.35 11.32 7.99
N CYS A 107 20.27 10.67 8.70
CA CYS A 107 19.88 9.68 9.69
C CYS A 107 19.18 10.33 10.90
N ALA A 108 18.42 9.53 11.66
CA ALA A 108 17.67 10.04 12.82
C ALA A 108 18.59 10.76 13.84
N THR A 109 19.82 10.27 14.03
CA THR A 109 20.81 10.87 14.92
C THR A 109 21.27 12.24 14.43
N GLU A 110 21.52 12.43 13.14
CA GLU A 110 21.86 13.73 12.57
C GLU A 110 20.73 14.74 12.75
N HIS A 111 19.48 14.32 12.55
CA HIS A 111 18.31 15.16 12.81
C HIS A 111 18.20 15.55 14.29
N GLN A 112 18.42 14.61 15.22
CA GLN A 112 18.44 14.89 16.66
C GLN A 112 19.54 15.89 17.03
N ASN A 113 20.74 15.73 16.47
CA ASN A 113 21.87 16.64 16.68
C ASN A 113 21.59 18.05 16.12
N ALA A 114 20.80 18.15 15.05
CA ALA A 114 20.31 19.42 14.52
C ALA A 114 19.15 20.04 15.33
N GLY A 115 18.77 19.44 16.47
CA GLY A 115 17.72 19.96 17.36
C GLY A 115 16.30 19.51 17.00
N ILE A 116 16.14 18.58 16.05
CA ILE A 116 14.84 18.03 15.68
C ILE A 116 14.39 17.00 16.72
N LYS A 117 13.19 17.20 17.26
CA LYS A 117 12.58 16.30 18.25
C LYS A 117 11.63 15.33 17.56
N PHE A 118 11.77 14.05 17.84
CA PHE A 118 10.84 13.03 17.38
C PHE A 118 9.71 12.87 18.39
N LYS A 119 8.47 12.82 17.91
CA LYS A 119 7.28 12.54 18.73
C LYS A 119 6.37 11.54 18.03
N ARG A 120 5.64 10.77 18.83
CA ARG A 120 4.58 9.90 18.33
C ARG A 120 3.40 10.76 17.83
N GLY A 121 2.89 10.44 16.65
CA GLY A 121 1.63 10.97 16.09
C GLY A 121 0.39 10.40 16.79
N LYS A 122 -0.80 10.76 16.32
CA LYS A 122 -2.07 10.26 16.88
C LYS A 122 -2.50 8.97 16.20
N VAL A 123 -3.52 8.33 16.79
CA VAL A 123 -4.24 7.20 16.21
C VAL A 123 -5.72 7.55 16.18
N PRO A 124 -6.45 7.32 15.07
CA PRO A 124 -5.95 6.85 13.77
C PRO A 124 -5.39 8.01 12.95
N GLU A 125 -4.13 7.91 12.51
CA GLU A 125 -3.53 8.74 11.45
C GLU A 125 -2.94 7.78 10.41
N PRO A 126 -2.94 8.14 9.11
CA PRO A 126 -2.32 7.33 8.07
C PRO A 126 -0.84 7.16 8.39
N TRP A 127 -0.29 5.95 8.30
CA TRP A 127 1.05 5.68 8.81
C TRP A 127 2.17 6.44 8.06
N MET A 128 1.89 6.87 6.83
CA MET A 128 2.80 7.64 5.96
C MET A 128 2.70 9.16 6.14
N ASP A 129 1.78 9.66 6.97
CA ASP A 129 1.56 11.10 7.18
C ASP A 129 2.51 11.67 8.25
N ILE A 130 3.79 11.75 7.91
CA ILE A 130 4.80 12.34 8.77
C ILE A 130 4.69 13.87 8.73
N GLU A 131 4.44 14.50 9.89
CA GLU A 131 4.36 15.97 10.01
C GLU A 131 5.68 16.53 10.56
N PHE A 132 6.25 17.53 9.90
CA PHE A 132 7.34 18.33 10.46
C PHE A 132 6.86 19.75 10.76
N LYS A 133 6.82 20.12 12.05
CA LYS A 133 6.37 21.45 12.48
C LYS A 133 7.15 21.94 13.69
N ASN A 134 7.71 23.14 13.59
CA ASN A 134 8.42 23.82 14.67
C ASN A 134 9.55 22.97 15.29
N GLY A 135 10.34 22.31 14.44
CA GLY A 135 11.44 21.43 14.89
C GLY A 135 10.99 20.11 15.51
N ILE A 136 9.72 19.74 15.36
CA ILE A 136 9.18 18.46 15.82
C ILE A 136 8.77 17.64 14.61
N MET A 137 9.37 16.45 14.47
CA MET A 137 8.94 15.42 13.54
C MET A 137 7.95 14.50 14.26
N ARG A 138 6.68 14.53 13.87
CA ARG A 138 5.65 13.62 14.36
C ARG A 138 5.51 12.45 13.40
N ILE A 139 5.74 11.25 13.91
CA ILE A 139 5.63 10.01 13.14
C ILE A 139 4.40 9.25 13.65
N PRO A 140 3.37 9.04 12.82
CA PRO A 140 2.23 8.21 13.17
C PRO A 140 2.68 6.80 13.57
N PRO A 141 2.10 6.21 14.64
CA PRO A 141 2.41 4.83 14.98
C PRO A 141 1.76 3.87 13.98
N PHE A 142 2.44 2.77 13.69
CA PHE A 142 1.90 1.66 12.90
C PHE A 142 2.12 0.33 13.62
N ILE A 143 1.32 -0.67 13.27
CA ILE A 143 1.35 -2.00 13.87
C ILE A 143 2.13 -2.92 12.95
N ILE A 144 3.26 -3.45 13.42
CA ILE A 144 4.01 -4.49 12.69
C ILE A 144 3.27 -5.81 12.88
N GLY A 145 2.77 -6.36 11.79
CA GLY A 145 2.13 -7.67 11.70
C GLY A 145 2.13 -8.14 10.25
N ASP A 146 1.59 -9.33 10.00
CA ASP A 146 1.69 -10.01 8.69
C ASP A 146 1.30 -9.11 7.50
N ASP A 147 0.26 -8.30 7.65
CA ASP A 147 -0.20 -7.40 6.57
C ASP A 147 0.77 -6.22 6.33
N MET A 148 1.41 -5.67 7.39
CA MET A 148 2.44 -4.63 7.24
C MET A 148 3.74 -5.19 6.65
N GLU A 149 4.12 -6.41 7.02
CA GLU A 149 5.30 -7.07 6.46
C GLU A 149 5.16 -7.23 4.95
N LEU A 150 4.01 -7.74 4.49
CA LEU A 150 3.69 -7.86 3.07
C LEU A 150 3.75 -6.52 2.34
N LEU A 151 3.21 -5.47 2.96
CA LEU A 151 3.23 -4.12 2.40
C LEU A 151 4.66 -3.60 2.26
N LEU A 152 5.48 -3.71 3.30
CA LEU A 152 6.86 -3.21 3.31
C LEU A 152 7.72 -3.95 2.29
N ILE A 153 7.59 -5.28 2.18
CA ILE A 153 8.32 -6.08 1.18
C ILE A 153 7.98 -5.62 -0.23
N ASN A 154 6.68 -5.39 -0.50
CA ASN A 154 6.24 -4.84 -1.78
C ASN A 154 6.84 -3.46 -2.04
N LEU A 155 6.75 -2.54 -1.07
CA LEU A 155 7.31 -1.19 -1.22
C LEU A 155 8.83 -1.19 -1.45
N ILE A 156 9.59 -2.05 -0.77
CA ILE A 156 11.04 -2.19 -0.99
C ILE A 156 11.34 -2.69 -2.41
N ALA A 157 10.54 -3.61 -2.95
CA ALA A 157 10.71 -4.06 -4.33
C ALA A 157 10.47 -2.91 -5.33
N TYR A 158 9.62 -1.93 -4.99
CA TYR A 158 9.34 -0.76 -5.84
C TYR A 158 10.53 0.15 -5.97
N GLU A 159 11.26 0.35 -4.87
CA GLU A 159 12.45 1.23 -4.85
C GLU A 159 13.57 0.70 -5.76
N ASN A 160 13.52 -0.60 -6.10
CA ASN A 160 14.51 -1.28 -6.94
C ASN A 160 14.05 -1.46 -8.40
N PHE A 161 12.90 -0.90 -8.79
CA PHE A 161 12.32 -0.99 -10.14
C PHE A 161 12.38 0.36 -10.88
#